data_AF-A0A1Z5JUF4-F1
#
_entry.id   AF-A0A1Z5JUF4-F1
#
_cell.length_a   1.000
_cell.length_b   1.000
_cell.length_c   1.000
_cell.angle_alpha   90.00
_cell.angle_beta   90.00
_cell.angle_gamma   90.00
#
_symmetry.space_group_name_H-M   'P 1'
#
loop_
_entity.id
_entity.type
_entity.pdbx_description
1 polymer ?
#
loop_
_entity_poly.entity_id
_entity_poly.type
_entity_poly.pdbx_seq_one_letter_code
_entity_poly.pdbx_strand_id
1 'polypeptide(L)'
;MAKREGPKDKEGNLWIKSKAKKQLVNDLVSGHVPIDSTKMSAEEVYNLSDRRELFQQFAFKNFSPNLKRLRKEHLELYASAAADEDALRRDRTVFPKQVIDRRGKPVWDGSEAQRLLRCDVRAKLDESLGFKKLYLSNLAYQVFDRSTFRQHIGQEKRRELFIAYLKSKKLKKSKKSKK
;
A
#
# COMPACT_ATOMS: atom_id res chain seq x y z
N MET A 1 -6.41 -51.92 -14.58
CA MET A 1 -6.47 -50.45 -14.74
C MET A 1 -5.94 -49.80 -13.48
N ALA A 2 -4.72 -49.24 -13.54
CA ALA A 2 -4.05 -48.69 -12.36
C ALA A 2 -4.62 -47.30 -12.00
N LYS A 3 -5.18 -47.18 -10.79
CA LYS A 3 -5.57 -45.90 -10.19
C LYS A 3 -4.29 -45.09 -9.96
N ARG A 4 -4.10 -43.99 -10.71
CA ARG A 4 -3.07 -43.00 -10.42
C ARG A 4 -3.54 -42.20 -9.21
N GLU A 5 -3.15 -42.65 -8.02
CA GLU A 5 -3.28 -41.86 -6.80
C GLU A 5 -2.31 -40.67 -6.90
N GLY A 6 -2.86 -39.48 -7.13
CA GLY A 6 -2.09 -38.23 -7.11
C GLY A 6 -1.54 -37.94 -5.71
N PRO A 7 -0.43 -37.19 -5.59
CA PRO A 7 0.29 -37.04 -4.34
C PRO A 7 -0.57 -36.35 -3.27
N LYS A 8 -0.75 -37.03 -2.13
CA LYS A 8 -1.35 -36.49 -0.92
C LYS A 8 -0.40 -35.50 -0.22
N ASP A 9 -0.99 -34.37 0.19
CA ASP A 9 -0.63 -33.56 1.37
C ASP A 9 0.66 -32.70 1.35
N LYS A 10 0.69 -31.70 0.45
CA LYS A 10 1.45 -30.41 0.62
C LYS A 10 0.71 -29.16 0.08
N GLU A 11 -0.53 -29.29 -0.41
CA GLU A 11 -1.21 -28.27 -1.22
C GLU A 11 -1.60 -26.97 -0.48
N GLY A 12 -1.85 -27.02 0.82
CA GLY A 12 -2.32 -25.85 1.59
C GLY A 12 -1.29 -24.70 1.67
N ASN A 13 -0.02 -25.02 1.88
CA ASN A 13 1.07 -24.01 1.92
C ASN A 13 1.39 -23.47 0.51
N LEU A 14 1.19 -24.31 -0.53
CA LEU A 14 1.38 -23.94 -1.93
C LEU A 14 0.37 -22.86 -2.38
N TRP A 15 -0.94 -23.02 -2.07
CA TRP A 15 -1.94 -22.02 -2.43
C TRP A 15 -1.68 -20.66 -1.78
N ILE A 16 -1.38 -20.63 -0.48
CA ILE A 16 -1.18 -19.39 0.30
C ILE A 16 -0.06 -18.52 -0.30
N LYS A 17 1.02 -19.16 -0.78
CA LYS A 17 2.18 -18.47 -1.38
C LYS A 17 2.14 -18.43 -2.90
N SER A 18 1.11 -18.99 -3.52
CA SER A 18 1.02 -19.16 -4.98
C SER A 18 0.96 -17.83 -5.72
N LYS A 19 1.43 -17.85 -6.97
CA LYS A 19 1.17 -16.76 -7.92
C LYS A 19 -0.32 -16.66 -8.25
N ALA A 20 -1.03 -17.79 -8.31
CA ALA A 20 -2.47 -17.86 -8.57
C ALA A 20 -3.28 -17.03 -7.56
N LYS A 21 -3.09 -17.25 -6.25
CA LYS A 21 -3.77 -16.47 -5.20
C LYS A 21 -3.48 -14.97 -5.34
N LYS A 22 -2.21 -14.59 -5.54
CA LYS A 22 -1.82 -13.17 -5.69
C LYS A 22 -2.50 -12.53 -6.90
N GLN A 23 -2.53 -13.24 -8.03
CA GLN A 23 -3.19 -12.73 -9.22
C GLN A 23 -4.69 -12.58 -9.00
N LEU A 24 -5.33 -13.59 -8.40
CA LEU A 24 -6.75 -13.55 -8.10
C LEU A 24 -7.14 -12.41 -7.16
N VAL A 25 -6.31 -12.11 -6.15
CA VAL A 25 -6.50 -10.94 -5.28
C VAL A 25 -6.38 -9.64 -6.06
N ASN A 26 -5.39 -9.50 -6.94
CA ASN A 26 -5.27 -8.31 -7.78
C ASN A 26 -6.48 -8.16 -8.72
N ASP A 27 -7.06 -9.26 -9.18
CA ASP A 27 -8.19 -9.25 -10.11
C ASP A 27 -9.49 -8.87 -9.42
N LEU A 28 -9.66 -9.29 -8.17
CA LEU A 28 -10.75 -8.83 -7.30
C LEU A 28 -10.62 -7.33 -7.00
N VAL A 29 -9.42 -6.87 -6.66
CA VAL A 29 -9.16 -5.44 -6.35
C VAL A 29 -9.31 -4.54 -7.57
N SER A 30 -8.88 -5.01 -8.74
CA SER A 30 -9.00 -4.26 -10.01
C SER A 30 -10.36 -4.40 -10.69
N GLY A 31 -11.24 -5.26 -10.17
CA GLY A 31 -12.59 -5.48 -10.71
C GLY A 31 -12.67 -6.40 -11.94
N HIS A 32 -11.56 -7.00 -12.39
CA HIS A 32 -11.57 -7.99 -13.49
C HIS A 32 -12.33 -9.25 -13.11
N VAL A 33 -12.25 -9.66 -11.84
CA VAL A 33 -13.09 -10.72 -11.27
C VAL A 33 -14.11 -10.05 -10.34
N PRO A 34 -15.43 -10.19 -10.61
CA PRO A 34 -16.45 -9.67 -9.71
C PRO A 34 -16.38 -10.33 -8.33
N ILE A 35 -16.59 -9.52 -7.29
CA ILE A 35 -16.77 -10.01 -5.91
C ILE A 35 -18.07 -10.85 -5.82
N ASP A 36 -19.10 -10.41 -6.55
CA ASP A 36 -20.37 -11.12 -6.66
C ASP A 36 -20.21 -12.39 -7.49
N SER A 37 -20.56 -13.54 -6.89
CA SER A 37 -20.48 -14.84 -7.54
C SER A 37 -21.50 -15.07 -8.64
N THR A 38 -22.58 -14.27 -8.70
CA THR A 38 -23.60 -14.39 -9.74
C THR A 38 -23.14 -13.78 -11.07
N LYS A 39 -22.25 -12.78 -11.01
CA LYS A 39 -21.74 -12.07 -12.20
C LYS A 39 -20.65 -12.84 -12.93
N MET A 40 -19.93 -13.69 -12.22
CA MET A 40 -18.93 -14.57 -12.81
C MET A 40 -18.75 -15.80 -11.93
N SER A 41 -19.08 -16.96 -12.47
CA SER A 41 -18.97 -18.26 -11.81
C SER A 41 -17.51 -18.64 -11.57
N ALA A 42 -17.29 -19.58 -10.65
CA ALA A 42 -15.94 -20.08 -10.41
C ALA A 42 -15.33 -20.77 -11.65
N GLU A 43 -16.16 -21.38 -12.50
CA GLU A 43 -15.72 -22.04 -13.74
C GLU A 43 -15.26 -21.05 -14.79
N GLU A 44 -15.97 -19.94 -14.96
CA GLU A 44 -15.57 -18.85 -15.86
C GLU A 44 -14.24 -18.24 -15.41
N VAL A 45 -14.11 -17.92 -14.12
CA VAL A 45 -12.85 -17.38 -13.56
C VAL A 45 -11.69 -18.36 -13.75
N TYR A 46 -11.93 -19.65 -13.54
CA TYR A 46 -10.92 -20.69 -13.67
C TYR A 46 -10.43 -20.88 -15.12
N ASN A 47 -11.26 -20.56 -16.10
CA ASN A 47 -10.99 -20.72 -17.53
C ASN A 47 -10.64 -19.43 -18.27
N LEU A 48 -10.44 -18.32 -17.56
CA LEU A 48 -9.98 -17.05 -18.14
C LEU A 48 -8.70 -17.25 -18.98
N SER A 49 -8.77 -16.91 -20.26
CA SER A 49 -7.76 -17.25 -21.27
C SER A 49 -6.37 -16.70 -20.94
N ASP A 50 -6.32 -15.49 -20.37
CA ASP A 50 -5.11 -14.76 -19.98
C ASP A 50 -4.42 -15.36 -18.74
N ARG A 51 -5.10 -16.21 -17.97
CA ARG A 51 -4.64 -16.70 -16.65
C ARG A 51 -4.82 -18.20 -16.46
N ARG A 52 -5.34 -18.90 -17.47
CA ARG A 52 -5.65 -20.33 -17.45
C ARG A 52 -4.49 -21.17 -16.93
N GLU A 53 -3.28 -20.90 -17.43
CA GLU A 53 -2.06 -21.61 -17.00
C GLU A 53 -1.69 -21.39 -15.53
N LEU A 54 -2.08 -20.23 -14.95
CA LEU A 54 -1.83 -19.92 -13.54
C LEU A 54 -2.83 -20.62 -12.63
N PHE A 55 -4.11 -20.64 -13.02
CA PHE A 55 -5.18 -21.19 -12.19
C PHE A 55 -5.30 -22.71 -12.28
N GLN A 56 -5.07 -23.29 -13.47
CA GLN A 56 -5.16 -24.75 -13.69
C GLN A 56 -4.03 -25.57 -13.03
N GLN A 57 -3.02 -24.90 -12.45
CA GLN A 57 -2.06 -25.54 -11.54
C GLN A 57 -2.72 -26.13 -10.28
N PHE A 58 -3.91 -25.67 -9.94
CA PHE A 58 -4.69 -26.15 -8.80
C PHE A 58 -5.94 -26.85 -9.33
N ALA A 59 -6.25 -28.03 -8.79
CA ALA A 59 -7.48 -28.72 -9.14
C ALA A 59 -8.70 -27.84 -8.85
N PHE A 60 -9.67 -27.80 -9.77
CA PHE A 60 -10.86 -26.96 -9.68
C PHE A 60 -11.62 -27.11 -8.33
N LYS A 61 -11.68 -28.35 -7.80
CA LYS A 61 -12.25 -28.67 -6.48
C LYS A 61 -11.64 -27.85 -5.32
N ASN A 62 -10.38 -27.46 -5.43
CA ASN A 62 -9.67 -26.63 -4.46
C ASN A 62 -9.77 -25.14 -4.83
N PHE A 63 -9.80 -24.82 -6.13
CA PHE A 63 -9.89 -23.44 -6.63
C PHE A 63 -11.21 -22.78 -6.25
N SER A 64 -12.35 -23.44 -6.48
CA SER A 64 -13.68 -22.87 -6.26
C SER A 64 -13.92 -22.45 -4.79
N PRO A 65 -13.65 -23.29 -3.77
CA PRO A 65 -13.74 -22.88 -2.36
C PRO A 65 -12.79 -21.73 -2.00
N ASN A 66 -11.58 -21.72 -2.58
CA ASN A 66 -10.61 -20.66 -2.34
C ASN A 66 -11.06 -19.30 -2.92
N LEU A 67 -11.62 -19.29 -4.12
CA LEU A 67 -12.20 -18.09 -4.73
C LEU A 67 -13.38 -17.59 -3.89
N LYS A 68 -14.29 -18.49 -3.46
CA LYS A 68 -15.41 -18.12 -2.58
C LYS A 68 -14.94 -17.47 -1.29
N ARG A 69 -13.90 -18.04 -0.65
CA ARG A 69 -13.29 -17.44 0.55
C ARG A 69 -12.71 -16.06 0.26
N LEU A 70 -11.96 -15.90 -0.82
CA LEU A 70 -11.37 -14.60 -1.18
C LEU A 70 -12.42 -13.53 -1.46
N ARG A 71 -13.52 -13.86 -2.12
CA ARG A 71 -14.65 -12.95 -2.33
C ARG A 71 -15.25 -12.50 -1.01
N LYS A 72 -15.47 -13.44 -0.08
CA LYS A 72 -15.97 -13.14 1.27
C LYS A 72 -15.01 -12.24 2.05
N GLU A 73 -13.73 -12.61 2.11
CA GLU A 73 -12.68 -11.83 2.79
C GLU A 73 -12.60 -10.40 2.22
N HIS A 74 -12.69 -10.25 0.89
CA HIS A 74 -12.66 -8.94 0.25
C HIS A 74 -13.90 -8.10 0.61
N LEU A 75 -15.09 -8.71 0.63
CA LEU A 75 -16.32 -8.01 1.01
C LEU A 75 -16.28 -7.53 2.46
N GLU A 76 -15.86 -8.40 3.38
CA GLU A 76 -15.71 -8.07 4.81
C GLU A 76 -14.68 -6.96 5.02
N LEU A 77 -13.52 -7.05 4.35
CA LEU A 77 -12.49 -6.03 4.44
C LEU A 77 -12.98 -4.67 3.91
N TYR A 78 -13.73 -4.67 2.81
CA TYR A 78 -14.29 -3.44 2.25
C TYR A 78 -15.31 -2.81 3.19
N ALA A 79 -16.20 -3.61 3.77
CA ALA A 79 -17.18 -3.12 4.75
C ALA A 79 -16.50 -2.53 6.00
N SER A 80 -15.47 -3.22 6.53
CA SER A 80 -14.68 -2.70 7.65
C SER A 80 -13.94 -1.42 7.29
N ALA A 81 -13.33 -1.35 6.11
CA ALA A 81 -12.64 -0.14 5.65
C ALA A 81 -13.60 1.06 5.51
N ALA A 82 -14.82 0.84 5.02
CA ALA A 82 -15.84 1.88 4.94
C ALA A 82 -16.28 2.36 6.33
N ALA A 83 -16.49 1.43 7.28
CA ALA A 83 -16.83 1.77 8.65
C ALA A 83 -15.71 2.56 9.36
N ASP A 84 -14.45 2.15 9.16
CA ASP A 84 -13.27 2.86 9.68
C ASP A 84 -13.12 4.26 9.07
N GLU A 85 -13.40 4.42 7.78
CA GLU A 85 -13.38 5.73 7.11
C GLU A 85 -14.47 6.65 7.65
N ASP A 86 -15.69 6.14 7.86
CA ASP A 86 -16.78 6.90 8.47
C ASP A 86 -16.48 7.28 9.92
N ALA A 87 -15.88 6.38 10.70
CA ALA A 87 -15.43 6.67 12.06
C ALA A 87 -14.36 7.76 12.07
N LEU A 88 -13.34 7.63 11.23
CA LEU A 88 -12.27 8.62 11.12
C LEU A 88 -12.80 10.00 10.68
N ARG A 89 -13.80 10.03 9.79
CA ARG A 89 -14.44 11.27 9.34
C ARG A 89 -15.19 11.95 10.47
N ARG A 90 -15.99 11.21 11.23
CA ARG A 90 -16.69 11.71 12.42
C ARG A 90 -15.70 12.25 13.45
N ASP A 91 -14.64 11.49 13.74
CA ASP A 91 -13.61 11.91 14.70
C ASP A 91 -12.91 13.20 14.25
N ARG A 92 -12.64 13.37 12.96
CA ARG A 92 -12.06 14.62 12.42
C ARG A 92 -13.00 15.81 12.51
N THR A 93 -14.32 15.59 12.49
CA THR A 93 -15.31 16.65 12.71
C THR A 93 -15.34 17.07 14.18
N VAL A 94 -15.29 16.12 15.11
CA VAL A 94 -15.31 16.39 16.56
C VAL A 94 -13.96 16.93 17.05
N PHE A 95 -12.86 16.39 16.53
CA PHE A 95 -11.49 16.73 16.88
C PHE A 95 -10.73 17.19 15.63
N PRO A 96 -10.98 18.42 15.17
CA PRO A 96 -10.26 18.96 14.02
C PRO A 96 -8.76 18.99 14.31
N LYS A 97 -7.97 18.77 13.25
CA LYS A 97 -6.52 18.80 13.36
C LYS A 97 -6.07 20.19 13.82
N GLN A 98 -5.35 20.23 14.94
CA GLN A 98 -4.81 21.48 15.45
C GLN A 98 -3.72 22.02 14.53
N VAL A 99 -3.81 23.31 14.21
CA VAL A 99 -2.82 24.05 13.40
C VAL A 99 -1.73 24.68 14.26
N ILE A 100 -1.98 24.81 15.56
CA ILE A 100 -1.07 25.35 16.56
C ILE A 100 -0.86 24.29 17.64
N ASP A 101 0.37 24.13 18.11
CA ASP A 101 0.72 23.21 19.17
C ASP A 101 0.40 23.77 20.56
N ARG A 102 0.64 22.96 21.61
CA ARG A 102 0.44 23.38 23.01
C ARG A 102 1.33 24.56 23.45
N ARG A 103 2.34 24.93 22.66
CA ARG A 103 3.30 26.02 22.92
C ARG A 103 2.96 27.28 22.11
N GLY A 104 1.83 27.30 21.40
CA GLY A 104 1.45 28.43 20.55
C GLY A 104 2.21 28.49 19.22
N LYS A 105 2.95 27.43 18.84
CA LYS A 105 3.71 27.38 17.58
C LYS A 105 2.93 26.67 16.47
N PRO A 106 3.11 27.05 15.20
CA PRO A 106 2.53 26.32 14.08
C PRO A 106 2.97 24.85 14.06
N VAL A 107 2.02 23.95 13.75
CA VAL A 107 2.30 22.52 13.63
C VAL A 107 2.95 22.23 12.28
N TRP A 108 4.12 21.58 12.28
CA TRP A 108 4.82 21.20 11.06
C TRP A 108 4.08 20.13 10.26
N ASP A 109 3.55 19.11 10.95
CA ASP A 109 2.99 17.95 10.29
C ASP A 109 1.72 18.27 9.54
N GLY A 110 1.69 17.91 8.25
CA GLY A 110 0.63 18.23 7.31
C GLY A 110 0.52 19.71 6.95
N SER A 111 1.48 20.54 7.33
CA SER A 111 1.58 21.91 6.86
C SER A 111 1.99 21.96 5.38
N GLU A 112 1.70 23.07 4.73
CA GLU A 112 2.15 23.33 3.37
C GLU A 112 3.69 23.39 3.27
N ALA A 113 4.35 23.93 4.31
CA ALA A 113 5.81 23.94 4.43
C ALA A 113 6.40 22.52 4.38
N GLN A 114 5.80 21.56 5.08
CA GLN A 114 6.25 20.16 5.03
C GLN A 114 6.09 19.58 3.62
N ARG A 115 4.96 19.85 2.96
CA ARG A 115 4.69 19.35 1.59
C ARG A 115 5.72 19.88 0.60
N LEU A 116 5.96 21.20 0.61
CA LEU A 116 6.91 21.87 -0.27
C LEU A 116 8.35 21.42 0.03
N LEU A 117 8.74 21.34 1.31
CA LEU A 117 10.11 20.97 1.67
C LEU A 117 10.46 19.55 1.23
N ARG A 118 9.49 18.62 1.25
CA ARG A 118 9.68 17.27 0.70
C ARG A 118 10.01 17.28 -0.80
N CYS A 119 9.37 18.15 -1.56
CA CYS A 119 9.66 18.33 -2.98
C CYS A 119 11.07 18.93 -3.16
N ASP A 120 11.39 19.98 -2.39
CA ASP A 120 12.66 20.70 -2.50
C ASP A 120 13.87 19.85 -2.09
N VAL A 121 13.76 19.06 -1.00
CA VAL A 121 14.80 18.12 -0.58
C VAL A 121 14.99 17.01 -1.61
N ARG A 122 13.91 16.51 -2.22
CA ARG A 122 14.02 15.52 -3.31
C ARG A 122 14.72 16.11 -4.53
N ALA A 123 14.47 17.39 -4.83
CA ALA A 123 15.15 18.14 -5.87
C ALA A 123 16.56 18.63 -5.48
N LYS A 124 17.03 18.32 -4.25
CA LYS A 124 18.32 18.76 -3.69
C LYS A 124 18.50 20.29 -3.72
N LEU A 125 17.40 21.02 -3.60
CA LEU A 125 17.43 22.49 -3.60
C LEU A 125 18.09 23.04 -2.35
N ASP A 126 18.03 22.33 -1.23
CA ASP A 126 18.68 22.73 0.01
C ASP A 126 20.22 22.69 -0.08
N GLU A 127 20.77 21.80 -0.91
CA GLU A 127 22.22 21.66 -1.15
C GLU A 127 22.73 22.72 -2.14
N SER A 128 21.90 23.10 -3.12
CA SER A 128 22.27 24.05 -4.18
C SER A 128 22.05 25.51 -3.80
N LEU A 129 20.89 25.86 -3.23
CA LEU A 129 20.56 27.24 -2.83
C LEU A 129 21.12 27.60 -1.45
N GLY A 130 21.32 26.59 -0.60
CA GLY A 130 21.68 26.76 0.79
C GLY A 130 20.50 27.23 1.66
N PHE A 131 20.61 26.97 2.96
CA PHE A 131 19.55 27.13 3.96
C PHE A 131 18.81 28.49 3.90
N LYS A 132 19.56 29.60 3.89
CA LYS A 132 18.96 30.94 4.02
C LYS A 132 18.08 31.28 2.81
N LYS A 133 18.57 30.97 1.59
CA LYS A 133 17.83 31.24 0.35
C LYS A 133 16.62 30.33 0.23
N LEU A 134 16.76 29.05 0.60
CA LEU A 134 15.64 28.12 0.62
C LEU A 134 14.55 28.57 1.59
N TYR A 135 14.90 29.00 2.81
CA TYR A 135 13.90 29.49 3.77
C TYR A 135 13.14 30.72 3.26
N LEU A 136 13.83 31.62 2.56
CA LEU A 136 13.23 32.84 2.01
C LEU A 136 12.50 32.62 0.68
N SER A 137 12.64 31.46 0.03
CA SER A 137 12.07 31.22 -1.30
C SER A 137 10.54 31.05 -1.27
N ASN A 138 9.96 30.76 -0.12
CA ASN A 138 8.51 30.56 0.01
C ASN A 138 7.98 31.11 1.35
N LEU A 139 6.84 31.80 1.29
CA LEU A 139 6.16 32.34 2.48
C LEU A 139 5.71 31.23 3.44
N ALA A 140 5.35 30.04 2.93
CA ALA A 140 4.93 28.91 3.75
C ALA A 140 6.04 28.46 4.73
N TYR A 141 7.32 28.57 4.33
CA TYR A 141 8.45 28.25 5.21
C TYR A 141 8.62 29.27 6.34
N GLN A 142 8.29 30.52 6.06
CA GLN A 142 8.49 31.64 6.97
C GLN A 142 7.48 31.68 8.13
N VAL A 143 6.41 30.88 8.05
CA VAL A 143 5.49 30.61 9.17
C VAL A 143 6.21 29.95 10.35
N PHE A 144 7.27 29.19 10.07
CA PHE A 144 8.05 28.49 11.07
C PHE A 144 9.31 29.28 11.41
N ASP A 145 9.74 29.21 12.68
CA ASP A 145 11.02 29.81 13.04
C ASP A 145 12.18 29.13 12.29
N ARG A 146 13.21 29.93 11.99
CA ARG A 146 14.37 29.48 11.20
C ARG A 146 15.05 28.25 11.81
N SER A 147 15.05 28.14 13.13
CA SER A 147 15.70 27.02 13.82
C SER A 147 14.92 25.72 13.61
N THR A 148 13.60 25.77 13.77
CA THR A 148 12.67 24.67 13.51
C THR A 148 12.69 24.25 12.04
N PHE A 149 12.65 25.21 11.11
CA PHE A 149 12.74 24.90 9.68
C PHE A 149 14.03 24.16 9.34
N ARG A 150 15.17 24.59 9.90
CA ARG A 150 16.46 23.92 9.71
C ARG A 150 16.42 22.47 10.18
N GLN A 151 15.82 22.22 11.34
CA GLN A 151 15.69 20.85 11.88
C GLN A 151 14.86 19.97 10.94
N HIS A 152 13.79 20.52 10.37
CA HIS A 152 12.93 19.78 9.45
C HIS A 152 13.61 19.46 8.11
N ILE A 153 14.50 20.32 7.59
CA ILE A 153 15.34 19.94 6.43
C ILE A 153 16.12 18.65 6.73
N GLY A 154 16.77 18.58 7.90
CA GLY A 154 17.50 17.39 8.32
C GLY A 154 16.58 16.16 8.49
N GLN A 155 15.38 16.35 9.02
CA GLN A 155 14.39 15.27 9.14
C GLN A 155 13.95 14.75 7.77
N GLU A 156 13.66 15.63 6.81
CA GLU A 156 13.23 15.25 5.47
C GLU A 156 14.36 14.55 4.69
N LYS A 157 15.63 14.97 4.87
CA LYS A 157 16.79 14.22 4.35
C LYS A 157 16.86 12.80 4.89
N ARG A 158 16.76 12.63 6.21
CA ARG A 158 16.73 11.31 6.85
C ARG A 158 15.58 10.47 6.34
N ARG A 159 14.41 11.08 6.13
CA ARG A 159 13.23 10.42 5.57
C ARG A 159 13.50 9.89 4.15
N GLU A 160 14.10 10.68 3.27
CA GLU A 160 14.42 10.24 1.90
C GLU A 160 15.47 9.11 1.90
N LEU A 161 16.50 9.18 2.76
CA LEU A 161 17.46 8.08 2.96
C LEU A 161 16.77 6.81 3.47
N PHE A 162 15.85 6.95 4.43
CA PHE A 162 15.10 5.81 4.96
C PHE A 162 14.18 5.18 3.89
N ILE A 163 13.53 5.99 3.06
CA ILE A 163 12.74 5.51 1.92
C ILE A 163 13.63 4.74 0.94
N ALA A 164 14.81 5.26 0.61
CA ALA A 164 15.77 4.57 -0.26
C ALA A 164 16.21 3.23 0.34
N TYR A 165 16.50 3.20 1.65
CA TYR A 165 16.79 1.96 2.38
C TYR A 165 15.64 0.95 2.28
N LEU A 166 14.39 1.36 2.55
CA LEU A 166 13.22 0.48 2.45
C LEU A 166 13.04 -0.10 1.04
N LYS A 167 13.22 0.71 0.00
CA LYS A 167 13.19 0.26 -1.40
C LYS A 167 14.26 -0.80 -1.66
N SER A 168 15.50 -0.56 -1.21
CA SER A 168 16.60 -1.52 -1.36
C SER A 168 16.33 -2.84 -0.62
N LYS A 169 15.77 -2.77 0.59
CA LYS A 169 15.40 -3.93 1.41
C LYS A 169 14.31 -4.76 0.73
N LYS A 170 13.28 -4.11 0.18
CA LYS A 170 12.21 -4.76 -0.60
C LYS A 170 12.77 -5.47 -1.84
N LEU A 171 13.68 -4.83 -2.56
CA LEU A 171 14.32 -5.42 -3.75
C LEU A 171 15.18 -6.65 -3.40
N LYS A 172 15.99 -6.58 -2.33
CA LYS A 172 16.78 -7.72 -1.83
C LYS A 172 15.88 -8.91 -1.44
N LYS A 173 14.76 -8.65 -0.75
CA LYS A 173 13.78 -9.69 -0.39
C LYS A 173 13.11 -10.32 -1.63
N SER A 174 12.76 -9.51 -2.63
CA SER A 174 12.21 -10.01 -3.90
C SER A 174 13.20 -10.91 -4.65
N LYS A 175 14.49 -10.53 -4.70
CA LYS A 175 15.55 -11.35 -5.32
C LYS A 175 15.75 -12.69 -4.59
N LYS A 176 15.74 -12.69 -3.25
CA LYS A 176 15.85 -13.93 -2.45
C LYS A 176 14.66 -14.86 -2.61
N SER A 177 13.46 -14.34 -2.84
CA SER A 177 12.24 -15.14 -3.04
C SER A 177 12.08 -15.69 -4.48
N LYS A 178 12.94 -15.26 -5.41
CA LYS A 178 12.96 -15.72 -6.81
C LYS A 178 14.06 -16.76 -7.09
N LYS A 179 14.98 -16.97 -6.14
CA LYS A 179 15.91 -18.11 -6.11
C LYS A 179 15.27 -19.21 -5.26
#